data_AF-A0A073JUL8-F1
#
_entry.id   AF-A0A073JUL8-F1
#
_cell.length_a   1.000
_cell.length_b   1.000
_cell.length_c   1.000
_cell.angle_alpha   90.00
_cell.angle_beta   90.00
_cell.angle_gamma   90.00
#
_symmetry.space_group_name_H-M   'P 1'
#
loop_
_entity.id
_entity.type
_entity.pdbx_description
1 polymer ?
#
loop_
_entity_poly.entity_id
_entity_poly.type
_entity_poly.pdbx_seq_one_letter_code
_entity_poly.pdbx_strand_id
1 'polypeptide(L)'
;MRTIDEQKAIDKLVLEYSVDKEIMAYYNTGEGCNWESFTVYSKENRIEDMIFEDSTRLSDNKDDAIWEGVQHWTALLSKIRCVILGAQWHVHVDDHVLEWDGNYLEYDLSK
;
A
#
# COMPACT_ATOMS: atom_id res chain seq x y z
N MET A 1 3.31 -14.55 -14.54
CA MET A 1 4.78 -14.31 -14.62
C MET A 1 5.10 -12.88 -15.02
N ARG A 2 5.51 -12.05 -14.05
CA ARG A 2 5.80 -10.62 -14.24
C ARG A 2 7.12 -10.35 -14.98
N THR A 3 7.11 -9.34 -15.85
CA THR A 3 8.27 -8.90 -16.64
C THR A 3 9.29 -8.16 -15.76
N ILE A 4 10.50 -7.95 -16.30
CA ILE A 4 11.54 -7.15 -15.61
C ILE A 4 11.10 -5.69 -15.48
N ASP A 5 10.39 -5.18 -16.48
CA ASP A 5 9.93 -3.79 -16.51
C ASP A 5 8.80 -3.56 -15.51
N GLU A 6 7.88 -4.52 -15.36
CA GLU A 6 6.85 -4.50 -14.31
C GLU A 6 7.50 -4.50 -12.92
N GLN A 7 8.52 -5.34 -12.69
CA GLN A 7 9.20 -5.37 -11.39
C GLN A 7 9.91 -4.03 -11.10
N LYS A 8 10.63 -3.46 -12.06
CA LYS A 8 11.27 -2.14 -11.89
C LYS A 8 10.26 -1.03 -11.59
N ALA A 9 9.11 -1.06 -12.24
CA ALA A 9 8.06 -0.07 -12.02
C ALA A 9 7.42 -0.23 -10.63
N ILE A 10 7.21 -1.46 -10.14
CA ILE A 10 6.79 -1.70 -8.76
C ILE A 10 7.84 -1.21 -7.78
N ASP A 11 9.11 -1.58 -7.94
CA ASP A 11 10.18 -1.20 -7.02
C ASP A 11 10.29 0.32 -6.91
N LYS A 12 10.14 1.02 -8.04
CA LYS A 12 10.07 2.48 -8.06
C LYS A 12 8.87 3.02 -7.28
N LEU A 13 7.67 2.48 -7.47
CA LEU A 13 6.48 2.89 -6.74
C LEU A 13 6.60 2.62 -5.23
N VAL A 14 7.14 1.47 -4.84
CA VAL A 14 7.40 1.14 -3.43
C VAL A 14 8.36 2.13 -2.80
N LEU A 15 9.40 2.55 -3.52
CA LEU A 15 10.32 3.59 -3.04
C LEU A 15 9.66 4.97 -2.95
N GLU A 16 8.81 5.33 -3.91
CA GLU A 16 8.08 6.60 -3.92
C GLU A 16 7.07 6.72 -2.77
N TYR A 17 6.45 5.60 -2.38
CA TYR A 17 5.48 5.52 -1.29
C TYR A 17 6.09 5.03 0.03
N SER A 18 7.42 4.87 0.11
CA SER A 18 8.07 4.49 1.37
C SER A 18 7.84 5.55 2.42
N VAL A 19 7.46 5.09 3.61
CA VAL A 19 7.26 5.92 4.82
C VAL A 19 8.43 5.79 5.80
N ASP A 20 9.58 5.23 5.37
CA ASP A 20 10.71 4.96 6.26
C ASP A 20 11.24 6.24 6.93
N LYS A 21 11.16 7.38 6.24
CA LYS A 21 11.58 8.67 6.78
C LYS A 21 10.63 9.15 7.86
N GLU A 22 9.34 8.98 7.65
CA GLU A 22 8.26 9.34 8.57
C GLU A 22 8.31 8.45 9.81
N ILE A 23 8.55 7.14 9.63
CA ILE A 23 8.81 6.19 10.71
C ILE A 23 10.01 6.66 11.55
N MET A 24 11.14 6.96 10.91
CA MET A 24 12.34 7.43 11.62
C MET A 24 12.11 8.77 12.32
N ALA A 25 11.38 9.70 11.70
CA ALA A 25 11.03 10.98 12.30
C ALA A 25 10.20 10.75 13.57
N TYR A 26 9.15 9.94 13.50
CA TYR A 26 8.31 9.60 14.63
C TYR A 26 9.10 8.95 15.78
N TYR A 27 10.00 8.01 15.50
CA TYR A 27 10.84 7.41 16.54
C TYR A 27 11.81 8.40 17.18
N ASN A 28 12.29 9.40 16.44
CA ASN A 28 13.26 10.38 16.94
C ASN A 28 12.62 11.55 17.69
N THR A 29 11.45 12.01 17.26
CA THR A 29 10.81 13.24 17.78
C THR A 29 9.48 12.99 18.50
N GLY A 30 8.83 11.85 18.24
CA GLY A 30 7.45 11.58 18.64
C GLY A 30 6.41 12.34 17.81
N GLU A 31 6.83 13.08 16.78
CA GLU A 31 5.94 13.85 15.90
C GLU A 31 5.62 13.08 14.61
N GLY A 32 4.40 13.26 14.10
CA GLY A 32 3.94 12.59 12.88
C GLY A 32 3.05 11.38 13.17
N CYS A 33 2.78 10.56 12.15
CA CYS A 33 1.99 9.35 12.28
C CYS A 33 2.91 8.16 12.62
N ASN A 34 2.42 7.23 13.44
CA ASN A 34 3.15 6.00 13.81
C ASN A 34 3.07 4.96 12.69
N TRP A 35 3.67 5.29 11.55
CA TRP A 35 3.65 4.46 10.35
C TRP A 35 4.27 3.07 10.57
N GLU A 36 3.81 2.10 9.80
CA GLU A 36 4.44 0.80 9.61
C GLU A 36 4.57 0.51 8.11
N SER A 37 5.64 -0.16 7.71
CA SER A 37 5.87 -0.54 6.32
C SER A 37 5.30 -1.93 6.01
N PHE A 38 5.11 -2.21 4.72
CA PHE A 38 4.73 -3.55 4.25
C PHE A 38 5.94 -4.40 3.90
N THR A 39 5.77 -5.71 4.01
CA THR A 39 6.67 -6.68 3.40
C THR A 39 6.43 -6.73 1.89
N VAL A 40 7.44 -6.34 1.09
CA VAL A 40 7.40 -6.48 -0.37
C VAL A 40 8.16 -7.73 -0.78
N TYR A 41 7.46 -8.67 -1.42
CA TYR A 41 8.07 -9.94 -1.82
C TYR A 41 8.98 -9.75 -3.03
N SER A 42 10.24 -10.14 -2.92
CA SER A 42 11.15 -10.19 -4.07
C SER A 42 10.65 -11.19 -5.10
N LYS A 43 11.02 -11.02 -6.37
CA LYS A 43 10.64 -11.94 -7.45
C LYS A 43 11.09 -13.39 -7.20
N GLU A 44 12.14 -13.56 -6.41
CA GLU A 44 12.83 -14.83 -6.15
C GLU A 44 12.19 -15.64 -5.01
N ASN A 45 11.48 -14.95 -4.10
CA ASN A 45 10.83 -15.55 -2.93
C ASN A 45 9.33 -15.81 -3.12
N ARG A 46 8.82 -15.66 -4.35
CA ARG A 46 7.39 -15.78 -4.65
C ARG A 46 7.03 -17.19 -5.07
N ILE A 47 6.22 -17.85 -4.24
CA ILE A 47 5.59 -19.12 -4.55
C ILE A 47 4.42 -18.92 -5.54
N GLU A 48 3.87 -17.70 -5.63
CA GLU A 48 2.73 -17.33 -6.50
C GLU A 48 2.88 -15.90 -7.11
N ASP A 49 2.05 -15.52 -8.09
CA ASP A 49 2.04 -14.19 -8.77
C ASP A 49 1.71 -12.98 -7.84
N MET A 50 1.81 -13.16 -6.52
CA MET A 50 1.43 -12.22 -5.46
C MET A 50 2.50 -11.16 -5.18
N ILE A 51 2.10 -9.88 -5.05
CA ILE A 51 3.00 -8.71 -4.92
C ILE A 51 3.21 -8.23 -3.50
N PHE A 52 2.10 -8.03 -2.81
CA PHE A 52 2.04 -7.83 -1.38
C PHE A 52 1.14 -8.94 -0.84
N GLU A 53 1.51 -9.40 0.33
CA GLU A 53 0.77 -10.30 1.20
C GLU A 53 1.11 -9.83 2.61
N ASP A 54 0.21 -10.08 3.56
CA ASP A 54 0.26 -9.64 4.95
C ASP A 54 -0.52 -8.35 5.24
N SER A 55 -0.72 -8.13 6.53
CA SER A 55 -1.32 -6.95 7.14
C SER A 55 -0.24 -5.97 7.60
N THR A 56 -0.53 -4.68 7.53
CA THR A 56 0.25 -3.65 8.22
C THR A 56 -0.67 -2.92 9.18
N ARG A 57 -0.15 -2.48 10.33
CA ARG A 57 -0.93 -1.64 11.22
C ARG A 57 -1.03 -0.24 10.62
N LEU A 58 -2.24 0.26 10.52
CA LEU A 58 -2.47 1.66 10.17
C LEU A 58 -2.09 2.55 11.35
N SER A 59 -1.62 3.76 11.03
CA SER A 59 -1.34 4.74 12.07
C SER A 59 -2.62 5.11 12.81
N ASP A 60 -2.56 5.12 14.14
CA ASP A 60 -3.71 5.32 15.03
C ASP A 60 -3.44 6.40 16.09
N ASN A 61 -2.29 7.07 16.02
CA ASN A 61 -1.85 8.00 17.03
C ASN A 61 -2.48 9.41 16.94
N LYS A 62 -3.30 9.67 15.91
CA LYS A 62 -4.07 10.92 15.73
C LYS A 62 -5.44 10.60 15.12
N ASP A 63 -6.40 11.51 15.31
CA ASP A 63 -7.79 11.34 14.86
C ASP A 63 -7.91 10.98 13.37
N ASP A 64 -7.10 11.60 12.49
CA ASP A 64 -7.13 11.36 11.04
C ASP A 64 -6.05 10.36 10.56
N ALA A 65 -5.20 9.84 11.45
CA ALA A 65 -4.04 9.03 11.06
C ALA A 65 -4.43 7.72 10.36
N ILE A 66 -5.56 7.12 10.78
CA ILE A 66 -6.08 5.90 10.16
C ILE A 66 -6.46 6.18 8.71
N TRP A 67 -7.17 7.28 8.49
CA TRP A 67 -7.63 7.67 7.16
C TRP A 67 -6.47 8.04 6.24
N GLU A 68 -5.48 8.80 6.74
CA GLU A 68 -4.24 9.09 6.01
C GLU A 68 -3.53 7.78 5.59
N GLY A 69 -3.45 6.81 6.52
CA GLY A 69 -2.87 5.50 6.25
C GLY A 69 -3.61 4.71 5.16
N VAL A 70 -4.95 4.66 5.25
CA VAL A 70 -5.78 4.00 4.23
C VAL A 70 -5.56 4.64 2.87
N GLN A 71 -5.63 5.97 2.77
CA GLN A 71 -5.45 6.68 1.50
C GLN A 71 -4.05 6.44 0.92
N HIS A 72 -3.01 6.51 1.74
CA HIS A 72 -1.63 6.32 1.29
C HIS A 72 -1.40 4.93 0.69
N TRP A 73 -1.82 3.89 1.41
CA TRP A 73 -1.57 2.51 0.98
C TRP A 73 -2.46 2.06 -0.17
N THR A 74 -3.73 2.45 -0.16
CA THR A 74 -4.65 2.16 -1.29
C THR A 74 -4.22 2.87 -2.57
N ALA A 75 -3.64 4.07 -2.48
CA ALA A 75 -3.06 4.76 -3.62
C ALA A 75 -1.86 4.01 -4.22
N LEU A 76 -0.93 3.49 -3.38
CA LEU A 76 0.18 2.65 -3.83
C LEU A 76 -0.33 1.41 -4.59
N LEU A 77 -1.26 0.67 -3.99
CA LEU A 77 -1.84 -0.53 -4.59
C LEU A 77 -2.54 -0.22 -5.92
N SER A 78 -3.26 0.90 -6.00
CA SER A 78 -3.90 1.38 -7.23
C SER A 78 -2.88 1.70 -8.33
N LYS A 79 -1.77 2.38 -7.99
CA LYS A 79 -0.69 2.66 -8.94
C LYS A 79 -0.06 1.39 -9.48
N ILE A 80 0.15 0.39 -8.62
CA ILE A 80 0.72 -0.90 -9.02
C ILE A 80 -0.22 -1.66 -9.95
N ARG A 81 -1.54 -1.62 -9.69
CA ARG A 81 -2.55 -2.16 -10.62
C ARG A 81 -2.51 -1.49 -11.99
N CYS A 82 -2.29 -0.18 -12.07
CA CYS A 82 -2.16 0.51 -13.35
C CYS A 82 -0.90 0.11 -14.14
N VAL A 83 0.15 -0.34 -13.44
CA VAL A 83 1.40 -0.82 -14.06
C VAL A 83 1.29 -2.27 -14.50
N ILE A 84 0.58 -3.12 -13.75
CA ILE A 84 0.47 -4.55 -14.02
C ILE A 84 -0.92 -4.87 -14.54
N LEU A 85 -1.00 -5.15 -15.83
CA LEU A 85 -2.26 -5.45 -16.50
C LEU A 85 -2.93 -6.67 -15.86
N GLY A 86 -4.17 -6.50 -15.41
CA GLY A 86 -4.95 -7.57 -14.79
C GLY A 86 -4.62 -7.86 -13.32
N ALA A 87 -3.71 -7.09 -12.70
CA ALA A 87 -3.50 -7.19 -11.26
C ALA A 87 -4.77 -6.78 -10.49
N GLN A 88 -4.99 -7.46 -9.37
CA GLN A 88 -6.07 -7.19 -8.43
C GLN A 88 -5.48 -7.09 -7.03
N TRP A 89 -6.12 -6.32 -6.18
CA TRP A 89 -5.82 -6.28 -4.76
C TRP A 89 -7.13 -6.18 -3.99
N HIS A 90 -7.13 -6.74 -2.78
CA HIS A 90 -8.25 -6.73 -1.86
C HIS A 90 -7.67 -6.41 -0.48
N VAL A 91 -8.22 -5.40 0.20
CA VAL A 91 -7.77 -4.97 1.52
C VAL A 91 -8.97 -4.89 2.43
N HIS A 92 -8.79 -5.40 3.65
CA HIS A 92 -9.74 -5.28 4.74
C HIS A 92 -9.19 -4.25 5.72
N VAL A 93 -10.00 -3.25 6.06
CA VAL A 93 -9.68 -2.25 7.09
C VAL A 93 -10.77 -2.37 8.14
N ASP A 94 -10.48 -3.07 9.24
CA ASP A 94 -11.47 -3.43 10.27
C ASP A 94 -12.74 -4.07 9.67
N ASP A 95 -13.95 -3.64 10.09
CA ASP A 95 -15.24 -4.12 9.54
C ASP A 95 -15.56 -3.58 8.14
N HIS A 96 -14.67 -2.78 7.54
CA HIS A 96 -14.87 -2.16 6.23
C HIS A 96 -14.05 -2.87 5.14
N VAL A 97 -14.73 -3.21 4.05
CA VAL A 97 -14.12 -3.78 2.85
C VAL A 97 -13.97 -2.69 1.81
N LEU A 98 -12.74 -2.46 1.33
CA LEU A 98 -12.48 -1.46 0.30
C LEU A 98 -12.58 -2.07 -1.10
N GLU A 99 -13.49 -1.55 -1.91
CA GLU A 99 -13.76 -2.02 -3.27
C GLU A 99 -13.37 -0.98 -4.34
N TRP A 100 -12.89 -1.48 -5.49
CA TRP A 100 -12.50 -0.64 -6.62
C TRP A 100 -13.71 -0.13 -7.39
N ASP A 101 -13.78 1.17 -7.64
CA ASP A 101 -14.72 1.74 -8.61
C ASP A 101 -14.08 1.83 -10.00
N GLY A 102 -14.53 0.94 -10.90
CA GLY A 102 -14.08 0.91 -12.30
C GLY A 102 -14.47 2.14 -13.13
N ASN A 103 -15.43 2.95 -12.68
CA ASN A 103 -15.90 4.13 -13.41
C ASN A 103 -15.04 5.36 -13.14
N TYR A 104 -14.63 5.56 -11.88
CA TYR A 104 -13.83 6.70 -11.46
C TYR A 104 -12.33 6.41 -11.44
N LEU A 105 -11.94 5.14 -11.62
CA LEU A 105 -10.56 4.68 -11.52
C LEU A 105 -9.94 5.01 -10.14
N GLU A 106 -10.77 4.94 -9.11
CA GLU A 106 -10.42 5.17 -7.71
C GLU A 106 -11.18 4.18 -6.81
N TYR A 107 -10.78 4.07 -5.55
CA TYR A 107 -11.47 3.23 -4.57
C TYR A 107 -12.57 4.03 -3.88
N ASP A 108 -13.76 3.42 -3.74
CA ASP A 108 -14.89 4.00 -3.03
C ASP A 108 -14.72 3.76 -1.52
N LEU A 109 -14.50 4.84 -0.77
CA LEU A 109 -14.32 4.82 0.68
C LEU A 109 -15.65 5.05 1.44
N SER A 110 -16.79 5.15 0.73
CA SER A 110 -18.10 5.50 1.30
C SER A 110 -18.99 4.29 1.62
N LYS A 111 -18.52 3.06 1.41
CA LYS A 111 -19.28 1.82 1.60
C LYS A 111 -18.96 1.05 2.88
#